data_AF-A0AAV0XE27-F1
#
_entry.id   AF-A0AAV0XE27-F1
#
_cell.length_a   1.000
_cell.length_b   1.000
_cell.length_c   1.000
_cell.angle_alpha   90.00
_cell.angle_beta   90.00
_cell.angle_gamma   90.00
#
_symmetry.space_group_name_H-M   'P 1'
#
loop_
_entity.id
_entity.type
_entity.pdbx_description
1 polymer ?
#
loop_
_entity_poly.entity_id
_entity_poly.type
_entity_poly.pdbx_seq_one_letter_code
_entity_poly.pdbx_strand_id
1 'polypeptide(L)'
;MESDSCELSEVYNEFIKVKKRVEENNSSSLSLSQNEKSIVKLIEHRINKVITPTHHACYLLDPRHQGENLKSEEEDNAIDLIKLIWKHLNNVDMELNSEQESSIISDIINFKARSGPFESRSSWTAINSIKNNFITAANWWKGNFKNKSVLTDVAEVLLTLPSSTAWSVWGNIHSIMDYNYGLKKDFDRF
;
A
#
# COMPACT_ATOMS: atom_id res chain seq x y z
N MET A 1 -12.97 2.48 9.39
CA MET A 1 -12.08 1.34 9.12
C MET A 1 -12.81 0.00 9.23
N GLU A 2 -13.98 -0.10 9.90
CA GLU A 2 -14.76 -1.35 10.02
C GLU A 2 -15.91 -1.51 9.00
N SER A 3 -15.88 -0.81 7.85
CA SER A 3 -16.85 -1.10 6.78
C SER A 3 -16.28 -2.14 5.82
N ASP A 4 -17.14 -3.00 5.28
CA ASP A 4 -16.81 -4.01 4.26
C ASP A 4 -16.21 -3.42 2.97
N SER A 5 -16.21 -2.09 2.84
CA SER A 5 -15.69 -1.31 1.71
C SER A 5 -14.38 -0.59 2.01
N CYS A 6 -13.78 -0.75 3.20
CA CYS A 6 -12.55 -0.05 3.56
C CYS A 6 -11.36 -0.68 2.84
N GLU A 7 -10.85 -0.03 1.79
CA GLU A 7 -9.65 -0.44 1.06
C GLU A 7 -8.38 -0.19 1.90
N LEU A 8 -7.42 -1.12 1.91
CA LEU A 8 -6.18 -1.02 2.69
C LEU A 8 -5.34 0.23 2.38
N SER A 9 -5.45 0.75 1.16
CA SER A 9 -4.79 2.00 0.76
C SER A 9 -5.30 3.21 1.53
N GLU A 10 -6.60 3.27 1.86
CA GLU A 10 -7.16 4.37 2.67
C GLU A 10 -6.71 4.29 4.13
N VAL A 11 -6.36 3.11 4.63
CA VAL A 11 -5.84 2.94 6.00
C VAL A 11 -4.57 3.77 6.19
N TYR A 12 -3.61 3.66 5.27
CA TYR A 12 -2.37 4.44 5.32
C TYR A 12 -2.65 5.95 5.23
N ASN A 13 -3.51 6.35 4.29
CA ASN A 13 -3.91 7.75 4.11
C ASN A 13 -4.48 8.36 5.39
N GLU A 14 -5.42 7.67 6.05
CA GLU A 14 -6.02 8.14 7.30
C GLU A 14 -5.00 8.22 8.44
N PHE A 15 -4.07 7.27 8.53
CA PHE A 15 -3.02 7.33 9.55
C PHE A 15 -2.06 8.51 9.32
N ILE A 16 -1.69 8.82 8.08
CA ILE A 16 -0.89 10.00 7.76
C ILE A 16 -1.62 11.29 8.11
N LYS A 17 -2.93 11.38 7.85
CA LYS A 17 -3.75 12.54 8.27
C LYS A 17 -3.75 12.71 9.79
N VAL A 18 -3.88 11.62 10.55
CA VAL A 18 -3.83 11.66 12.02
C VAL A 18 -2.44 12.13 12.49
N LYS A 19 -1.37 11.57 11.93
CA LYS A 19 0.01 11.94 12.27
C LYS A 19 0.27 13.42 12.00
N LYS A 20 -0.11 13.92 10.82
CA LYS A 20 0.06 15.33 10.45
C LYS A 20 -0.70 16.27 11.40
N ARG A 21 -1.95 15.95 11.75
CA ARG A 21 -2.74 16.74 12.72
C ARG A 21 -2.08 16.78 14.10
N VAL A 22 -1.48 15.67 14.52
CA VAL A 22 -0.73 15.60 15.76
C VAL A 22 0.50 16.51 15.69
N GLU A 23 1.30 16.43 14.64
CA GLU A 23 2.50 17.27 14.45
C GLU A 23 2.16 18.77 14.38
N GLU A 24 1.08 19.14 13.70
CA GLU A 24 0.59 20.53 13.58
C GLU A 24 0.13 21.10 14.94
N ASN A 25 -0.61 20.32 15.72
CA ASN A 25 -1.04 20.71 17.07
C ASN A 25 0.15 20.81 18.05
N ASN A 26 1.17 19.97 17.86
CA ASN A 26 2.39 20.00 18.67
C ASN A 26 3.25 21.24 18.37
N SER A 27 3.25 21.70 17.12
CA SER A 27 4.04 22.86 16.67
C SER A 27 3.37 24.19 17.02
N SER A 28 2.05 24.20 17.13
CA SER A 28 1.24 25.41 17.40
C SER A 28 0.89 25.60 18.88
N SER A 29 0.92 24.55 19.70
CA SER A 29 0.71 24.68 21.15
C SER A 29 2.02 24.96 21.89
N LEU A 30 2.04 26.05 22.66
CA LEU A 30 3.05 26.31 23.68
C LEU A 30 2.99 25.17 24.70
N SER A 31 3.83 24.15 24.49
CA SER A 31 4.00 22.97 25.35
C SER A 31 2.74 22.15 25.57
N LEU A 32 2.54 21.12 24.73
CA LEU A 32 1.70 19.96 25.10
C LEU A 32 1.99 19.52 26.55
N SER A 33 0.93 19.16 27.26
CA SER A 33 1.03 18.49 28.55
C SER A 33 1.77 17.15 28.42
N GLN A 34 2.34 16.67 29.52
CA GLN A 34 3.04 15.38 29.57
C GLN A 34 2.13 14.20 29.15
N ASN A 35 0.83 14.30 29.41
CA ASN A 35 -0.16 13.30 29.04
C ASN A 35 -0.38 13.27 27.52
N GLU A 36 -0.50 14.44 26.88
CA GLU A 36 -0.65 14.53 25.42
C GLU A 36 0.56 13.97 24.69
N LYS A 37 1.78 14.31 25.14
CA LYS A 37 3.03 13.73 24.59
C LYS A 37 3.07 12.21 24.70
N SER A 38 2.54 11.65 25.79
CA SER A 38 2.50 10.20 26.00
C SER A 38 1.47 9.52 25.09
N ILE A 39 0.32 10.16 24.87
CA ILE A 39 -0.71 9.69 23.93
C ILE A 39 -0.18 9.71 22.49
N VAL A 40 0.50 10.78 22.09
CA VAL A 40 1.12 10.89 20.76
C VAL A 40 2.11 9.76 20.51
N LYS A 41 3.05 9.52 21.44
CA LYS A 41 4.01 8.41 21.33
C LYS A 41 3.33 7.05 21.24
N LEU A 42 2.23 6.86 21.98
CA LEU A 42 1.48 5.60 21.95
C LEU A 42 0.74 5.40 20.63
N ILE A 43 0.21 6.48 20.04
CA ILE A 43 -0.37 6.47 18.70
C ILE A 43 0.71 6.15 17.65
N GLU A 44 1.84 6.85 17.66
CA GLU A 44 2.96 6.61 16.74
C GLU A 44 3.46 5.16 16.83
N HIS A 45 3.64 4.65 18.06
CA HIS A 45 4.06 3.28 18.29
C HIS A 45 3.07 2.26 17.73
N ARG A 46 1.76 2.49 17.91
CA ARG A 46 0.72 1.61 17.35
C ARG A 46 0.66 1.69 15.84
N ILE A 47 0.78 2.88 15.26
CA ILE A 47 0.82 3.06 13.80
C ILE A 47 2.00 2.29 13.21
N ASN A 48 3.19 2.44 13.77
CA ASN A 48 4.39 1.74 13.30
C ASN A 48 4.30 0.21 13.46
N LYS A 49 3.46 -0.29 14.35
CA LYS A 49 3.20 -1.74 14.50
C LYS A 49 2.13 -2.27 13.54
N VAL A 50 1.20 -1.43 13.11
CA VAL A 50 0.04 -1.84 12.29
C VAL A 50 0.30 -1.61 10.80
N ILE A 51 1.01 -0.54 10.45
CA ILE A 51 1.40 -0.26 9.08
C ILE A 51 2.52 -1.21 8.67
N THR A 52 2.30 -1.91 7.56
CA THR A 52 3.20 -2.92 7.01
C THR A 52 3.54 -2.58 5.55
N PRO A 53 4.56 -3.23 4.94
CA PRO A 53 4.85 -3.06 3.52
C PRO A 53 3.64 -3.26 2.60
N THR A 54 2.67 -4.09 2.99
CA THR A 54 1.40 -4.29 2.27
C THR A 54 0.56 -3.02 2.21
N HIS A 55 0.50 -2.25 3.31
CA HIS A 55 -0.19 -0.96 3.33
C HIS A 55 0.50 0.03 2.39
N HIS A 56 1.84 0.08 2.40
CA HIS A 56 2.61 0.93 1.51
C HIS A 56 2.41 0.54 0.04
N ALA A 57 2.44 -0.75 -0.29
CA ALA A 57 2.23 -1.24 -1.65
C ALA A 57 0.80 -0.97 -2.15
N CYS A 58 -0.22 -1.18 -1.31
CA CYS A 58 -1.60 -0.82 -1.65
C CYS A 58 -1.73 0.69 -1.89
N TYR A 59 -1.16 1.52 -1.02
CA TYR A 59 -1.19 2.97 -1.17
C TYR A 59 -0.37 3.47 -2.38
N LEU A 60 0.74 2.80 -2.70
CA LEU A 60 1.56 3.06 -3.87
C LEU A 60 0.80 2.75 -5.16
N LEU A 61 0.09 1.61 -5.24
CA LEU A 61 -0.63 1.17 -6.44
C LEU A 61 -2.04 1.75 -6.56
N ASP A 62 -2.55 2.42 -5.54
CA ASP A 62 -3.84 3.08 -5.61
C ASP A 62 -3.79 4.32 -6.52
N PRO A 63 -4.56 4.39 -7.61
CA PRO A 63 -4.53 5.54 -8.53
C PRO A 63 -4.99 6.86 -7.88
N ARG A 64 -5.68 6.83 -6.74
CA ARG A 64 -6.02 8.03 -5.97
C ARG A 64 -4.82 8.67 -5.28
N HIS A 65 -3.85 7.85 -4.88
CA HIS A 65 -2.76 8.24 -3.98
C HIS A 65 -1.39 8.16 -4.65
N GLN A 66 -1.14 7.14 -5.46
CA GLN A 66 0.11 6.94 -6.21
C GLN A 66 1.37 7.00 -5.31
N GLY A 67 1.25 6.58 -4.05
CA GLY A 67 2.35 6.63 -3.09
C GLY A 67 2.73 8.04 -2.61
N GLU A 68 1.84 9.02 -2.77
CA GLU A 68 2.12 10.41 -2.38
C GLU A 68 2.52 10.50 -0.91
N ASN A 69 3.70 11.09 -0.64
CA ASN A 69 4.30 11.25 0.68
C ASN A 69 4.79 9.95 1.37
N LEU A 70 4.96 8.85 0.65
CA LEU A 70 5.78 7.74 1.15
C LEU A 70 7.23 8.21 1.35
N LYS A 71 7.84 7.82 2.46
CA LYS A 71 9.28 7.97 2.66
C LYS A 71 10.03 6.97 1.79
N SER A 72 11.30 7.24 1.51
CA SER A 72 12.16 6.34 0.72
C SER A 72 12.08 4.89 1.21
N GLU A 73 12.27 4.66 2.51
CA GLU A 73 12.22 3.30 3.10
C GLU A 73 10.83 2.65 2.96
N GLU A 74 9.75 3.44 3.04
CA GLU A 74 8.38 2.92 2.90
C GLU A 74 8.08 2.54 1.44
N GLU A 75 8.61 3.32 0.48
CA GLU A 75 8.54 3.05 -0.96
C GLU A 75 9.40 1.86 -1.35
N ASP A 76 10.63 1.74 -0.83
CA ASP A 76 11.52 0.61 -1.06
C ASP A 76 10.85 -0.71 -0.59
N ASN A 77 10.30 -0.70 0.63
CA ASN A 77 9.54 -1.83 1.17
C ASN A 77 8.31 -2.19 0.31
N ALA A 78 7.61 -1.19 -0.23
CA ALA A 78 6.47 -1.41 -1.12
C ALA A 78 6.90 -2.07 -2.43
N ILE A 79 7.98 -1.58 -3.03
CA ILE A 79 8.56 -2.10 -4.27
C ILE A 79 9.02 -3.54 -4.11
N ASP A 80 9.70 -3.86 -3.01
CA ASP A 80 10.16 -5.23 -2.72
C ASP A 80 8.99 -6.20 -2.58
N LEU A 81 7.91 -5.79 -1.91
CA LEU A 81 6.69 -6.60 -1.82
C LEU A 81 6.02 -6.78 -3.19
N ILE A 82 5.96 -5.73 -4.01
CA ILE A 82 5.42 -5.80 -5.38
C ILE A 82 6.21 -6.82 -6.21
N LYS A 83 7.55 -6.77 -6.16
CA LYS A 83 8.43 -7.75 -6.81
C LYS A 83 8.14 -9.17 -6.32
N LEU A 84 8.01 -9.36 -5.01
CA LEU A 84 7.72 -10.66 -4.41
C LEU A 84 6.38 -11.24 -4.90
N ILE A 85 5.32 -10.44 -4.90
CA ILE A 85 4.00 -10.87 -5.39
C ILE A 85 4.06 -11.15 -6.89
N TRP A 86 4.74 -10.30 -7.65
CA TRP A 86 4.93 -10.52 -9.08
C TRP A 86 5.63 -11.86 -9.36
N LYS A 87 6.71 -12.18 -8.63
CA LYS A 87 7.41 -13.47 -8.72
C LYS A 87 6.45 -14.63 -8.47
N HIS A 88 5.65 -14.52 -7.40
CA HIS A 88 4.70 -15.55 -7.03
C HIS A 88 3.63 -15.77 -8.12
N LEU A 89 3.05 -14.70 -8.66
CA LEU A 89 2.03 -14.78 -9.71
C LEU A 89 2.57 -15.35 -11.03
N ASN A 90 3.87 -15.16 -11.30
CA ASN A 90 4.53 -15.62 -12.51
C ASN A 90 5.30 -16.95 -12.33
N ASN A 91 5.16 -17.62 -11.17
CA ASN A 91 5.86 -18.86 -10.83
C ASN A 91 7.39 -18.76 -11.00
N VAL A 92 7.98 -17.64 -10.56
CA VAL A 92 9.42 -17.40 -10.61
C VAL A 92 10.04 -17.75 -9.25
N ASP A 93 10.69 -18.91 -9.18
CA ASP A 93 11.31 -19.43 -7.95
C ASP A 93 12.72 -18.89 -7.69
N MET A 94 13.35 -18.25 -8.69
CA MET A 94 14.69 -17.68 -8.61
C MET A 94 14.65 -16.16 -8.41
N GLU A 95 15.80 -15.53 -8.21
CA GLU A 95 15.89 -14.07 -8.23
C GLU A 95 15.45 -13.48 -9.56
N LEU A 96 14.84 -12.29 -9.51
CA LEU A 96 14.45 -11.57 -10.71
C LEU A 96 15.71 -11.26 -11.51
N ASN A 97 15.65 -11.48 -12.82
CA ASN A 97 16.69 -10.97 -13.69
C ASN A 97 16.54 -9.46 -13.89
N SER A 98 17.58 -8.82 -14.42
CA SER A 98 17.62 -7.36 -14.60
C SER A 98 16.51 -6.84 -15.51
N GLU A 99 16.06 -7.61 -16.49
CA GLU A 99 14.98 -7.22 -17.40
C GLU A 99 13.62 -7.21 -16.69
N GLN A 100 13.33 -8.26 -15.91
CA GLN A 100 12.09 -8.37 -15.12
C GLN A 100 12.02 -7.27 -14.06
N GLU A 101 13.12 -7.04 -13.34
CA GLU A 101 13.20 -5.98 -12.36
C GLU A 101 13.02 -4.60 -13.01
N SER A 102 13.71 -4.34 -14.12
CA SER A 102 13.58 -3.08 -14.87
C SER A 102 12.16 -2.87 -15.38
N SER A 103 11.46 -3.92 -15.82
CA SER A 103 10.09 -3.83 -16.28
C SER A 103 9.13 -3.42 -15.16
N ILE A 104 9.24 -4.03 -13.97
CA ILE A 104 8.43 -3.67 -12.80
C ILE A 104 8.70 -2.21 -12.40
N ILE A 105 9.98 -1.85 -12.27
CA ILE A 105 10.39 -0.49 -11.86
C ILE A 105 9.94 0.55 -12.89
N SER A 106 10.09 0.28 -14.19
CA SER A 106 9.67 1.18 -15.25
C SER A 106 8.16 1.40 -15.22
N ASP A 107 7.37 0.35 -15.00
CA ASP A 107 5.92 0.49 -14.88
C ASP A 107 5.51 1.30 -13.64
N ILE A 108 6.19 1.13 -12.50
CA ILE A 108 5.93 1.93 -11.29
C ILE A 108 6.22 3.41 -11.57
N ILE A 109 7.36 3.72 -12.21
CA ILE A 109 7.74 5.08 -12.57
C ILE A 109 6.71 5.68 -13.54
N ASN A 110 6.35 4.94 -14.59
CA ASN A 110 5.38 5.39 -15.58
C ASN A 110 3.98 5.60 -14.97
N PHE A 111 3.58 4.74 -14.04
CA PHE A 111 2.32 4.89 -13.30
C PHE A 111 2.32 6.17 -12.45
N LYS A 112 3.38 6.40 -11.66
CA LYS A 112 3.52 7.61 -10.84
C LYS A 112 3.55 8.88 -11.71
N ALA A 113 4.29 8.84 -12.82
CA ALA A 113 4.44 9.95 -13.75
C ALA A 113 3.22 10.15 -14.68
N ARG A 114 2.26 9.20 -14.68
CA ARG A 114 1.12 9.17 -15.61
C ARG A 114 1.56 9.21 -17.08
N SER A 115 2.59 8.43 -17.40
CA SER A 115 3.23 8.39 -18.72
C SER A 115 3.18 6.97 -19.32
N GLY A 116 3.57 6.86 -20.59
CA GLY A 116 3.65 5.58 -21.29
C GLY A 116 2.29 4.88 -21.32
N PRO A 117 2.17 3.61 -20.88
CA PRO A 117 0.89 2.90 -20.83
C PRO A 117 -0.21 3.64 -20.05
N PHE A 118 0.19 4.53 -19.12
CA PHE A 118 -0.68 5.26 -18.21
C PHE A 118 -1.00 6.69 -18.69
N GLU A 119 -0.68 7.10 -19.91
CA GLU A 119 -0.92 8.49 -20.35
C GLU A 119 -2.39 8.83 -20.62
N SER A 120 -3.26 7.82 -20.75
CA SER A 120 -4.64 8.01 -21.16
C SER A 120 -5.45 8.86 -20.16
N ARG A 121 -5.91 10.04 -20.62
CA ARG A 121 -6.73 10.95 -19.83
C ARG A 121 -8.05 10.33 -19.35
N SER A 122 -8.66 9.47 -20.16
CA SER A 122 -9.92 8.81 -19.79
C SER A 122 -9.72 7.87 -18.60
N SER A 123 -8.60 7.16 -18.55
CA SER A 123 -8.23 6.30 -17.42
C SER A 123 -8.15 7.14 -16.13
N TRP A 124 -7.44 8.26 -16.14
CA TRP A 124 -7.33 9.12 -14.94
C TRP A 124 -8.66 9.79 -14.56
N THR A 125 -9.53 10.09 -15.52
CA THR A 125 -10.86 10.63 -15.21
C THR A 125 -11.73 9.62 -14.46
N ALA A 126 -11.54 8.32 -14.71
CA ALA A 126 -12.25 7.25 -14.00
C ALA A 126 -11.91 7.16 -12.51
N ILE A 127 -10.88 7.86 -12.01
CA ILE A 127 -10.60 7.95 -10.57
C ILE A 127 -11.74 8.63 -9.82
N ASN A 128 -12.48 9.55 -10.45
CA ASN A 128 -13.67 10.14 -9.84
C ASN A 128 -14.73 9.07 -9.56
N SER A 129 -14.81 8.03 -10.39
CA SER A 129 -15.69 6.88 -10.14
C SER A 129 -15.24 6.05 -8.94
N ILE A 130 -13.93 5.95 -8.69
CA ILE A 130 -13.38 5.32 -7.47
C ILE A 130 -13.76 6.15 -6.23
N LYS A 131 -13.55 7.47 -6.28
CA LYS A 131 -13.89 8.39 -5.17
C LYS A 131 -15.37 8.37 -4.81
N ASN A 132 -16.23 8.15 -5.80
CA ASN A 132 -17.67 8.05 -5.61
C ASN A 132 -18.17 6.61 -5.37
N ASN A 133 -17.25 5.65 -5.14
CA ASN A 133 -17.55 4.23 -4.88
C ASN A 133 -18.34 3.52 -6.00
N PHE A 134 -18.27 4.00 -7.25
CA PHE A 134 -18.87 3.30 -8.41
C PHE A 134 -18.01 2.13 -8.90
N ILE A 135 -16.69 2.23 -8.71
CA ILE A 135 -15.72 1.16 -9.01
C ILE A 135 -14.67 1.12 -7.90
N THR A 136 -13.97 -0.01 -7.76
CA THR A 136 -12.83 -0.15 -6.85
C THR A 136 -11.52 0.24 -7.54
N ALA A 137 -10.45 0.46 -6.76
CA ALA A 137 -9.12 0.67 -7.31
C ALA A 137 -8.62 -0.54 -8.12
N ALA A 138 -8.93 -1.76 -7.68
CA ALA A 138 -8.62 -2.99 -8.44
C ALA A 138 -9.34 -3.03 -9.81
N ASN A 139 -10.61 -2.63 -9.88
CA ASN A 139 -11.37 -2.57 -11.13
C ASN A 139 -10.79 -1.53 -12.10
N TRP A 140 -10.21 -0.44 -11.59
CA TRP A 140 -9.53 0.55 -12.41
C TRP A 140 -8.30 -0.04 -13.11
N TRP A 141 -7.48 -0.82 -12.38
CA TRP A 141 -6.34 -1.55 -12.94
C TRP A 141 -6.79 -2.55 -14.00
N LYS A 142 -7.70 -3.46 -13.62
CA LYS A 142 -8.20 -4.53 -14.47
C LYS A 142 -8.89 -4.02 -15.74
N GLY A 143 -9.65 -2.95 -15.64
CA GLY A 143 -10.41 -2.40 -16.76
C GLY A 143 -9.56 -1.63 -17.77
N ASN A 144 -8.51 -0.94 -17.32
CA ASN A 144 -7.75 -0.02 -18.18
C ASN A 144 -6.41 -0.60 -18.65
N PHE A 145 -5.77 -1.46 -17.85
CA PHE A 145 -4.35 -1.83 -18.00
C PHE A 145 -4.10 -3.33 -18.13
N LYS A 146 -5.14 -4.17 -18.16
CA LYS A 146 -5.00 -5.60 -18.46
C LYS A 146 -4.20 -5.81 -19.75
N ASN A 147 -3.15 -6.63 -19.66
CA ASN A 147 -2.18 -6.91 -20.73
C ASN A 147 -1.32 -5.71 -21.18
N LYS A 148 -1.39 -4.55 -20.51
CA LYS A 148 -0.60 -3.34 -20.83
C LYS A 148 0.47 -3.03 -19.81
N SER A 149 0.29 -3.51 -18.57
CA SER A 149 1.23 -3.30 -17.47
C SER A 149 1.45 -4.59 -16.71
N VAL A 150 2.71 -4.85 -16.35
CA VAL A 150 3.12 -5.99 -15.50
C VAL A 150 2.62 -5.86 -14.07
N LEU A 151 2.18 -4.65 -13.66
CA LEU A 151 1.63 -4.38 -12.34
C LEU A 151 0.16 -4.75 -12.20
N THR A 152 -0.56 -4.97 -13.32
CA THR A 152 -2.03 -5.11 -13.27
C THR A 152 -2.48 -6.24 -12.37
N ASP A 153 -1.90 -7.43 -12.50
CA ASP A 153 -2.27 -8.60 -11.71
C ASP A 153 -1.82 -8.44 -10.24
N VAL A 154 -0.68 -7.79 -10.01
CA VAL A 154 -0.18 -7.47 -8.66
C VAL A 154 -1.13 -6.50 -7.96
N ALA A 155 -1.57 -5.45 -8.66
CA ALA A 155 -2.51 -4.46 -8.15
C ALA A 155 -3.89 -5.07 -7.89
N GLU A 156 -4.38 -5.96 -8.75
CA GLU A 156 -5.64 -6.68 -8.52
C GLU A 156 -5.59 -7.50 -7.23
N VAL A 157 -4.48 -8.22 -6.98
CA VAL A 157 -4.30 -8.98 -5.73
C VAL A 157 -4.23 -8.06 -4.52
N LEU A 158 -3.34 -7.06 -4.53
CA LEU A 158 -3.10 -6.20 -3.37
C LEU A 158 -4.33 -5.36 -3.00
N LEU A 159 -5.01 -4.78 -3.99
CA LEU A 159 -6.12 -3.85 -3.75
C LEU A 159 -7.46 -4.55 -3.45
N THR A 160 -7.51 -5.88 -3.58
CA THR A 160 -8.68 -6.68 -3.16
C THR A 160 -8.50 -7.33 -1.79
N LEU A 161 -7.34 -7.11 -1.14
CA LEU A 161 -7.11 -7.60 0.21
C LEU A 161 -8.06 -6.92 1.21
N PRO A 162 -8.78 -7.68 2.04
CA PRO A 162 -9.65 -7.12 3.06
C PRO A 162 -8.83 -6.38 4.13
N SER A 163 -9.35 -5.27 4.63
CA SER A 163 -8.68 -4.41 5.63
C SER A 163 -8.71 -4.94 7.06
N SER A 164 -9.47 -6.00 7.35
CA SER A 164 -9.54 -6.63 8.68
C SER A 164 -9.20 -8.11 8.60
N THR A 165 -8.29 -8.56 9.49
CA THR A 165 -7.98 -9.94 9.99
C THR A 165 -8.05 -11.18 9.08
N ALA A 166 -8.49 -11.11 7.84
CA ALA A 166 -8.63 -12.21 6.88
C ALA A 166 -7.38 -12.41 6.01
N TRP A 167 -6.23 -11.86 6.44
CA TRP A 167 -4.91 -12.22 5.92
C TRP A 167 -4.61 -13.72 6.16
N SER A 168 -5.25 -14.35 7.14
CA SER A 168 -5.14 -15.78 7.43
C SER A 168 -5.54 -16.70 6.27
N VAL A 169 -6.28 -16.20 5.26
CA VAL A 169 -6.71 -16.99 4.09
C VAL A 169 -5.61 -17.11 3.02
N TRP A 170 -4.63 -16.21 2.99
CA TRP A 170 -3.47 -16.27 2.08
C TRP A 170 -2.23 -16.89 2.75
N GLY A 171 -2.40 -18.00 3.46
CA GLY A 171 -1.40 -18.65 4.32
C GLY A 171 -0.02 -18.90 3.68
N ASN A 172 0.05 -19.06 2.35
CA ASN A 172 1.32 -19.22 1.62
C ASN A 172 2.13 -17.92 1.53
N ILE A 173 1.48 -16.79 1.29
CA ILE A 173 2.15 -15.48 1.30
C ILE A 173 2.53 -15.11 2.74
N HIS A 174 1.69 -15.46 3.72
CA HIS A 174 1.99 -15.27 5.13
C HIS A 174 3.26 -16.04 5.56
N SER A 175 3.44 -17.30 5.14
CA SER A 175 4.67 -18.07 5.43
C SER A 175 5.93 -17.48 4.77
N ILE A 176 5.82 -16.92 3.56
CA ILE A 176 6.94 -16.26 2.88
C ILE A 176 7.30 -14.92 3.55
N MET A 177 6.30 -14.14 3.96
CA MET A 177 6.51 -12.90 4.70
C MET A 177 6.99 -13.14 6.14
N ASP A 178 6.52 -14.18 6.83
CA ASP A 178 6.96 -14.56 8.17
C ASP A 178 8.44 -14.95 8.20
N TYR A 179 8.89 -15.64 7.14
CA TYR A 179 10.28 -16.07 7.00
C TYR A 179 11.23 -14.90 6.66
N ASN A 180 10.80 -13.97 5.80
CA ASN A 180 11.64 -12.85 5.35
C ASN A 180 11.56 -11.59 6.22
N TYR A 181 10.43 -11.35 6.92
CA TYR A 181 10.18 -10.13 7.70
C TYR A 181 9.84 -10.38 9.18
N GLY A 182 9.85 -11.63 9.67
CA GLY A 182 9.87 -11.94 11.10
C GLY A 182 8.62 -11.55 11.92
N LEU A 183 7.43 -11.58 11.31
CA LEU A 183 6.21 -11.01 11.89
C LEU A 183 5.52 -11.82 13.01
N LYS A 184 6.10 -12.94 13.49
CA LYS A 184 5.43 -13.86 14.43
C LYS A 184 5.78 -13.73 15.93
N LYS A 185 6.22 -12.57 16.44
CA LYS A 185 6.50 -12.47 17.90
C LYS A 185 5.42 -11.88 18.79
N ASP A 186 4.39 -11.22 18.27
CA ASP A 186 3.51 -10.41 19.14
C ASP A 186 2.00 -10.75 19.09
N PHE A 187 1.53 -11.69 18.26
CA PHE A 187 0.10 -12.02 18.20
C PHE A 187 -0.37 -13.04 19.26
N ASP A 188 0.53 -13.73 19.95
CA ASP A 188 0.20 -14.72 20.99
C ASP A 188 0.11 -14.12 22.42
N ARG A 189 -0.03 -12.79 22.55
CA ARG A 189 -0.23 -12.13 23.85
C ARG A 189 -1.26 -11.00 23.81
N PHE A 190 -2.50 -11.31 23.46
CA PHE A 190 -3.68 -10.65 24.02
C PHE A 190 -4.87 -11.60 24.02
#